data_AF-A0A1W0VTV3-F1
#
_entry.id   AF-A0A1W0VTV3-F1
#
_cell.length_a   1.000
_cell.length_b   1.000
_cell.length_c   1.000
_cell.angle_alpha   90.00
_cell.angle_beta   90.00
_cell.angle_gamma   90.00
#
_symmetry.space_group_name_H-M   'P 1'
#
loop_
_entity.id
_entity.type
_entity.pdbx_description
1 polymer ?
#
loop_
_entity_poly.entity_id
_entity_poly.type
_entity_poly.pdbx_seq_one_letter_code
_entity_poly.pdbx_strand_id
1 'polypeptide(L)'
;MYAYAAAPSSSRLATAAAFVVVYLSLQLLVRHFGAAAAQELGRRPGSSWFTHARAQRHEEDFSYRRDAGNGPARWGMIRRDWATCSVGLMQSPIGLTDTVAGLSDRPGHVGRSYRPAAASLVNRGHDIMVRFNTDPGGVVVDGVAYRLRQMHWHAPSEHTINGRRYALELHMLHQSDANNNKYAVVSQLYRVSRHHRDRTIRRLERYVRRVARRKDHEELIDEEVDPRRPVSRSLAYYKYMGSFTTPPCTEGVTWLVAHQVINKS
;
A
#
# COMPACT_ATOMS: atom_id res chain seq x y z
N MET A 1 23.45 -49.48 20.61
CA MET A 1 23.37 -48.13 21.22
C MET A 1 22.30 -47.35 20.45
N TYR A 2 21.05 -47.35 20.91
CA TYR A 2 19.96 -46.64 20.26
C TYR A 2 19.87 -45.23 20.86
N ALA A 3 20.12 -44.20 20.05
CA ALA A 3 20.00 -42.81 20.47
C ALA A 3 18.56 -42.32 20.24
N TYR A 4 17.89 -41.93 21.31
CA TYR A 4 16.59 -41.25 21.31
C TYR A 4 16.72 -39.88 20.63
N ALA A 5 15.87 -39.62 19.63
CA ALA A 5 15.68 -38.29 19.08
C ALA A 5 14.85 -37.44 20.06
N ALA A 6 15.41 -36.34 20.55
CA ALA A 6 14.72 -35.39 21.41
C ALA A 6 13.60 -34.66 20.65
N ALA A 7 12.40 -34.62 21.25
CA ALA A 7 11.26 -33.85 20.73
C ALA A 7 11.58 -32.34 20.74
N PRO A 8 11.15 -31.57 19.72
CA PRO A 8 11.39 -30.13 19.67
C PRO A 8 10.57 -29.40 20.73
N SER A 9 11.20 -28.44 21.40
CA SER A 9 10.60 -27.62 22.45
C SER A 9 9.38 -26.80 21.98
N SER A 10 8.39 -26.70 22.87
CA SER A 10 7.10 -26.03 22.70
C SER A 10 7.17 -24.54 22.29
N SER A 11 8.33 -23.90 22.41
CA SER A 11 8.56 -22.51 22.00
C SER A 11 8.65 -22.32 20.48
N ARG A 12 9.06 -23.36 19.72
CA ARG A 12 9.18 -23.31 18.25
C ARG A 12 7.81 -23.36 17.54
N LEU A 13 6.82 -23.99 18.16
CA LEU A 13 5.44 -24.07 17.63
C LEU A 13 4.67 -22.76 17.86
N ALA A 14 4.87 -22.11 19.01
CA ALA A 14 4.19 -20.85 19.34
C ALA A 14 4.61 -19.67 18.45
N THR A 15 5.88 -19.60 18.03
CA THR A 15 6.34 -18.52 17.13
C THR A 15 5.85 -18.72 15.69
N ALA A 16 5.87 -19.95 15.17
CA ALA A 16 5.35 -20.27 13.85
C ALA A 16 3.84 -19.97 13.73
N ALA A 17 3.06 -20.21 14.80
CA ALA A 17 1.64 -19.87 14.86
C ALA A 17 1.40 -18.36 14.77
N ALA A 18 2.23 -17.51 15.42
CA ALA A 18 2.09 -16.06 15.34
C ALA A 18 2.39 -15.48 13.93
N PHE A 19 3.37 -16.05 13.21
CA PHE A 19 3.71 -15.64 11.84
C PHE A 19 2.60 -15.98 10.83
N VAL A 20 2.00 -17.16 10.97
CA VAL A 20 0.83 -17.57 10.20
C VAL A 20 -0.34 -16.64 10.49
N VAL A 21 -0.53 -16.21 11.74
CA VAL A 21 -1.61 -15.29 12.11
C VAL A 21 -1.45 -13.91 11.49
N VAL A 22 -0.25 -13.30 11.39
CA VAL A 22 -0.11 -11.95 10.78
C VAL A 22 -0.22 -11.98 9.25
N TYR A 23 0.41 -12.95 8.59
CA TYR A 23 0.28 -13.13 7.14
C TYR A 23 -1.14 -13.55 6.73
N LEU A 24 -1.77 -14.44 7.50
CA LEU A 24 -3.20 -14.72 7.34
C LEU A 24 -4.07 -13.55 7.77
N SER A 25 -3.69 -12.67 8.71
CA SER A 25 -4.49 -11.49 9.05
C SER A 25 -4.56 -10.53 7.86
N LEU A 26 -3.42 -10.29 7.19
CA LEU A 26 -3.36 -9.51 5.96
C LEU A 26 -4.11 -10.18 4.80
N GLN A 27 -4.07 -11.52 4.67
CA GLN A 27 -4.84 -12.23 3.63
C GLN A 27 -6.34 -12.45 3.96
N LEU A 28 -6.70 -12.62 5.24
CA LEU A 28 -8.09 -12.76 5.72
C LEU A 28 -8.81 -11.42 5.67
N LEU A 29 -8.09 -10.31 5.90
CA LEU A 29 -8.60 -8.96 5.63
C LEU A 29 -9.03 -8.84 4.16
N VAL A 30 -8.23 -9.32 3.21
CA VAL A 30 -8.59 -9.31 1.78
C VAL A 30 -9.74 -10.27 1.45
N ARG A 31 -9.92 -11.38 2.19
CA ARG A 31 -10.98 -12.37 1.94
C ARG A 31 -12.34 -12.03 2.58
N HIS A 32 -12.37 -11.32 3.71
CA HIS A 32 -13.62 -11.04 4.45
C HIS A 32 -14.46 -9.88 3.88
N PHE A 33 -13.93 -9.08 2.94
CA PHE A 33 -14.74 -8.08 2.22
C PHE A 33 -15.59 -8.68 1.07
N GLY A 34 -15.55 -10.00 0.87
CA GLY A 34 -16.23 -10.67 -0.25
C GLY A 34 -17.49 -11.49 0.09
N ALA A 35 -17.91 -11.59 1.36
CA ALA A 35 -19.01 -12.48 1.74
C ALA A 35 -19.76 -11.98 2.99
N ALA A 36 -20.64 -11.00 2.83
CA ALA A 36 -21.69 -10.72 3.81
C ALA A 36 -22.84 -9.93 3.16
N ALA A 37 -23.71 -10.63 2.41
CA ALA A 37 -25.08 -10.22 2.14
C ALA A 37 -25.85 -11.36 1.45
N ALA A 38 -26.28 -12.37 2.20
CA ALA A 38 -27.32 -13.30 1.74
C ALA A 38 -27.91 -14.10 2.92
N GLN A 39 -28.90 -13.51 3.59
CA GLN A 39 -29.98 -14.14 4.38
C GLN A 39 -30.69 -12.96 5.07
N GLU A 40 -32.00 -12.77 5.05
CA GLU A 40 -33.17 -13.62 4.85
C GLU A 40 -34.39 -12.68 4.74
N LEU A 41 -35.50 -13.06 4.07
CA LEU A 41 -36.90 -12.84 4.49
C LEU A 41 -37.93 -12.97 3.34
N GLY A 42 -38.78 -13.99 3.44
CA GLY A 42 -40.23 -13.81 3.62
C GLY A 42 -41.05 -13.20 2.48
N ARG A 43 -41.71 -14.07 1.72
CA ARG A 43 -42.74 -13.77 0.72
C ARG A 43 -44.08 -13.37 1.37
N ARG A 44 -44.72 -12.27 0.91
CA ARG A 44 -46.17 -12.15 0.58
C ARG A 44 -46.50 -10.81 -0.14
N PRO A 45 -47.53 -10.75 -1.02
CA PRO A 45 -47.72 -9.65 -1.98
C PRO A 45 -48.80 -8.65 -1.56
N GLY A 46 -48.65 -7.37 -1.95
CA GLY A 46 -49.74 -6.39 -1.85
C GLY A 46 -49.35 -4.96 -2.22
N SER A 47 -49.98 -4.44 -3.27
CA SER A 47 -50.23 -3.04 -3.64
C SER A 47 -49.04 -2.08 -3.91
N SER A 48 -48.97 -1.69 -5.18
CA SER A 48 -48.24 -0.56 -5.78
C SER A 48 -48.59 0.78 -5.12
N TRP A 49 -47.57 1.50 -4.65
CA TRP A 49 -47.51 2.95 -4.61
C TRP A 49 -46.09 3.41 -4.94
N PHE A 50 -45.98 4.35 -5.87
CA PHE A 50 -44.74 4.93 -6.36
C PHE A 50 -43.93 5.58 -5.22
N THR A 51 -42.80 4.98 -4.87
CA THR A 51 -41.70 5.70 -4.24
C THR A 51 -40.50 5.63 -5.17
N HIS A 52 -40.12 6.78 -5.73
CA HIS A 52 -38.78 7.02 -6.25
C HIS A 52 -37.79 6.92 -5.07
N ALA A 53 -37.54 5.69 -4.62
CA ALA A 53 -36.34 5.38 -3.88
C ALA A 53 -35.20 5.53 -4.90
N ARG A 54 -34.65 6.75 -4.96
CA ARG A 54 -33.33 6.98 -5.53
C ARG A 54 -32.42 6.10 -4.71
N ALA A 55 -32.23 4.87 -5.17
CA ALA A 55 -31.21 3.97 -4.66
C ALA A 55 -29.96 4.83 -4.56
N GLN A 56 -29.51 5.06 -3.33
CA GLN A 56 -28.13 5.46 -3.09
C GLN A 56 -27.33 4.45 -3.89
N ARG A 57 -26.84 4.87 -5.06
CA ARG A 57 -25.82 4.10 -5.77
C ARG A 57 -24.75 3.97 -4.71
N HIS A 58 -24.58 2.76 -4.16
CA HIS A 58 -23.38 2.44 -3.43
C HIS A 58 -22.24 3.00 -4.27
N GLU A 59 -21.43 3.90 -3.73
CA GLU A 59 -20.19 4.29 -4.41
C GLU A 59 -19.54 2.99 -4.84
N GLU A 60 -19.45 2.76 -6.15
CA GLU A 60 -18.97 1.50 -6.68
C GLU A 60 -17.51 1.37 -6.28
N ASP A 61 -17.29 0.67 -5.17
CA ASP A 61 -15.97 0.43 -4.60
C ASP A 61 -15.17 -0.45 -5.56
N PHE A 62 -13.86 -0.24 -5.63
CA PHE A 62 -12.99 -1.02 -6.51
C PHE A 62 -12.43 -2.25 -5.78
N SER A 63 -12.05 -3.27 -6.54
CA SER A 63 -11.42 -4.49 -6.01
C SER A 63 -10.07 -4.75 -6.68
N TYR A 64 -9.20 -5.48 -5.99
CA TYR A 64 -7.97 -6.06 -6.56
C TYR A 64 -8.18 -7.47 -7.15
N ARG A 65 -9.39 -8.04 -7.06
CA ARG A 65 -9.70 -9.33 -7.67
C ARG A 65 -9.70 -9.19 -9.19
N ARG A 66 -8.74 -9.84 -9.86
CA ARG A 66 -8.51 -9.72 -11.32
C ARG A 66 -9.76 -9.96 -12.16
N ASP A 67 -10.54 -10.98 -11.82
CA ASP A 67 -11.69 -11.41 -12.62
C ASP A 67 -13.02 -10.78 -12.16
N ALA A 68 -12.99 -9.90 -11.17
CA ALA A 68 -14.19 -9.22 -10.70
C ALA A 68 -14.62 -8.11 -11.66
N GLY A 69 -15.94 -7.84 -11.72
CA GLY A 69 -16.50 -6.73 -12.52
C GLY A 69 -15.92 -5.36 -12.15
N ASN A 70 -15.48 -5.20 -10.90
CA ASN A 70 -14.80 -4.02 -10.37
C ASN A 70 -13.28 -4.23 -10.13
N GLY A 71 -12.68 -5.20 -10.82
CA GLY A 71 -11.25 -5.52 -10.75
C GLY A 71 -10.35 -4.55 -11.54
N PRO A 72 -9.00 -4.64 -11.39
CA PRO A 72 -8.07 -3.67 -11.96
C PRO A 72 -8.19 -3.46 -13.48
N ALA A 73 -8.45 -4.54 -14.23
CA ALA A 73 -8.63 -4.48 -15.68
C ALA A 73 -9.87 -3.67 -16.12
N ARG A 74 -10.78 -3.35 -15.19
CA ARG A 74 -12.07 -2.69 -15.44
C ARG A 74 -12.25 -1.40 -14.65
N TRP A 75 -11.27 -0.97 -13.85
CA TRP A 75 -11.42 0.23 -13.00
C TRP A 75 -11.86 1.47 -13.78
N GLY A 76 -11.31 1.72 -14.97
CA GLY A 76 -11.70 2.89 -15.78
C GLY A 76 -13.11 2.83 -16.37
N MET A 77 -13.80 1.69 -16.25
CA MET A 77 -15.19 1.50 -16.68
C MET A 77 -16.20 1.68 -15.53
N ILE A 78 -15.73 1.68 -14.27
CA ILE A 78 -16.60 1.79 -13.09
C ILE A 78 -17.16 3.21 -13.00
N ARG A 79 -16.28 4.23 -13.11
CA ARG A 79 -16.66 5.64 -13.05
C ARG A 79 -15.98 6.46 -14.12
N ARG A 80 -16.67 7.50 -14.60
CA ARG A 80 -16.16 8.40 -15.64
C ARG A 80 -14.87 9.11 -15.22
N ASP A 81 -14.77 9.51 -13.96
CA ASP A 81 -13.58 10.15 -13.38
C ASP A 81 -12.39 9.20 -13.21
N TRP A 82 -12.57 7.88 -13.44
CA TRP A 82 -11.51 6.87 -13.39
C TRP A 82 -11.02 6.44 -14.77
N ALA A 83 -11.49 7.06 -15.85
CA ALA A 83 -11.17 6.66 -17.22
C ALA A 83 -9.65 6.54 -17.48
N THR A 84 -8.83 7.38 -16.83
CA THR A 84 -7.37 7.34 -16.91
C THR A 84 -6.77 5.98 -16.53
N CYS A 85 -7.41 5.20 -15.65
CA CYS A 85 -7.00 3.83 -15.33
C CYS A 85 -7.00 2.89 -16.54
N SER A 86 -7.72 3.22 -17.61
CA SER A 86 -7.82 2.39 -18.83
C SER A 86 -7.20 3.04 -20.05
N VAL A 87 -7.25 4.37 -20.18
CA VAL A 87 -6.75 5.09 -21.37
C VAL A 87 -5.42 5.80 -21.15
N GLY A 88 -4.92 5.85 -19.91
CA GLY A 88 -3.65 6.46 -19.57
C GLY A 88 -2.47 5.76 -20.25
N LEU A 89 -1.46 6.55 -20.64
CA LEU A 89 -0.26 6.06 -21.34
C LEU A 89 0.97 5.99 -20.43
N MET A 90 0.90 6.56 -19.23
CA MET A 90 1.95 6.61 -18.22
C MET A 90 1.44 5.99 -16.91
N GLN A 91 0.85 4.80 -17.01
CA GLN A 91 0.31 4.08 -15.86
C GLN A 91 1.40 3.39 -15.04
N SER A 92 1.17 3.33 -13.73
CA SER A 92 1.97 2.59 -12.75
C SER A 92 1.14 1.44 -12.16
N PRO A 93 1.76 0.35 -11.67
CA PRO A 93 3.21 0.08 -11.64
C PRO A 93 3.77 -0.37 -13.00
N ILE A 94 5.10 -0.39 -13.12
CA ILE A 94 5.82 -0.95 -14.28
C ILE A 94 6.86 -2.01 -13.86
N GLY A 95 7.32 -2.79 -14.83
CA GLY A 95 8.52 -3.61 -14.68
C GLY A 95 9.78 -2.76 -14.87
N LEU A 96 10.66 -2.76 -13.87
CA LEU A 96 11.93 -2.05 -13.89
C LEU A 96 13.04 -3.01 -14.29
N THR A 97 14.00 -2.55 -15.08
CA THR A 97 15.15 -3.38 -15.49
C THR A 97 16.46 -2.62 -15.34
N ASP A 98 17.49 -3.31 -14.89
CA ASP A 98 18.84 -2.73 -14.75
C ASP A 98 19.48 -2.46 -16.13
N THR A 99 19.02 -3.17 -17.15
CA THR A 99 19.56 -3.07 -18.52
C THR A 99 19.02 -1.85 -19.27
N VAL A 100 17.78 -1.44 -19.00
CA VAL A 100 17.14 -0.28 -19.63
C VAL A 100 17.29 0.96 -18.75
N ALA A 101 17.40 0.77 -17.43
CA ALA A 101 17.80 1.83 -16.52
C ALA A 101 19.26 2.20 -16.77
N GLY A 102 19.51 3.06 -17.76
CA GLY A 102 20.81 3.68 -17.92
C GLY A 102 21.21 4.39 -16.62
N LEU A 103 22.48 4.30 -16.25
CA LEU A 103 23.06 5.28 -15.34
C LEU A 103 22.90 6.63 -16.05
N SER A 104 21.97 7.46 -15.58
CA SER A 104 21.84 8.80 -16.12
C SER A 104 23.15 9.53 -15.85
N ASP A 105 23.78 10.11 -16.88
CA ASP A 105 24.99 10.94 -16.74
C ASP A 105 24.76 12.15 -15.83
N ARG A 106 23.50 12.51 -15.59
CA ARG A 106 23.05 13.46 -14.59
C ARG A 106 21.95 12.81 -13.74
N PRO A 107 22.32 11.95 -12.78
CA PRO A 107 21.32 11.36 -11.91
C PRO A 107 20.61 12.50 -11.18
N GLY A 108 19.30 12.63 -11.40
CA GLY A 108 18.51 13.70 -10.80
C GLY A 108 18.75 13.76 -9.29
N HIS A 109 18.97 14.96 -8.76
CA HIS A 109 19.29 15.12 -7.34
C HIS A 109 18.07 14.79 -6.49
N VAL A 110 18.20 13.79 -5.62
CA VAL A 110 17.20 13.43 -4.61
C VAL A 110 17.71 13.83 -3.24
N GLY A 111 17.25 14.97 -2.74
CA GLY A 111 17.45 15.40 -1.36
C GLY A 111 16.39 14.76 -0.45
N ARG A 112 16.77 14.30 0.74
CA ARG A 112 15.85 13.75 1.74
C ARG A 112 16.05 14.43 3.07
N SER A 113 14.97 14.98 3.63
CA SER A 113 14.97 15.54 4.97
C SER A 113 13.71 15.08 5.66
N TYR A 114 13.81 13.93 6.35
CA TYR A 114 12.72 13.37 7.12
C TYR A 114 13.00 13.49 8.62
N ARG A 115 11.94 13.67 9.40
CA ARG A 115 11.98 13.69 10.87
C ARG A 115 10.78 12.94 11.45
N PRO A 116 10.88 12.46 12.69
CA PRO A 116 9.71 11.94 13.42
C PRO A 116 8.58 12.96 13.44
N ALA A 117 7.35 12.46 13.32
CA ALA A 117 6.14 13.28 13.34
C ALA A 117 4.96 12.50 13.89
N ALA A 118 3.96 13.23 14.41
CA ALA A 118 2.70 12.66 14.83
C ALA A 118 1.93 12.13 13.60
N ALA A 119 1.26 11.00 13.76
CA ALA A 119 0.56 10.35 12.66
C ALA A 119 -0.64 9.55 13.17
N SER A 120 -1.55 9.27 12.25
CA SER A 120 -2.65 8.34 12.44
C SER A 120 -2.50 7.16 11.49
N LEU A 121 -3.04 6.01 11.88
CA LEU A 121 -3.19 4.84 11.01
C LEU A 121 -4.65 4.73 10.57
N VAL A 122 -4.87 4.60 9.27
CA VAL A 122 -6.19 4.61 8.63
C VAL A 122 -6.35 3.34 7.80
N ASN A 123 -7.47 2.64 7.98
CA ASN A 123 -7.88 1.56 7.08
C ASN A 123 -8.74 2.13 5.94
N ARG A 124 -8.21 2.19 4.72
CA ARG A 124 -8.97 2.70 3.56
C ARG A 124 -9.83 1.64 2.87
N GLY A 125 -9.89 0.43 3.41
CA GLY A 125 -10.54 -0.72 2.80
C GLY A 125 -9.68 -1.43 1.76
N HIS A 126 -8.86 -0.70 1.00
CA HIS A 126 -7.95 -1.26 -0.01
C HIS A 126 -6.48 -1.33 0.46
N ASP A 127 -6.11 -0.54 1.47
CA ASP A 127 -4.81 -0.62 2.12
C ASP A 127 -4.83 -0.09 3.57
N ILE A 128 -3.68 -0.17 4.22
CA ILE A 128 -3.41 0.50 5.50
C ILE A 128 -2.46 1.67 5.25
N MET A 129 -2.94 2.86 5.61
CA MET A 129 -2.23 4.13 5.46
C MET A 129 -1.78 4.66 6.81
N VAL A 130 -0.56 5.16 6.90
CA VAL A 130 -0.10 6.07 7.94
C VAL A 130 -0.17 7.49 7.39
N ARG A 131 -1.07 8.31 7.94
CA ARG A 131 -1.26 9.73 7.60
C ARG A 131 -0.50 10.60 8.59
N PHE A 132 0.38 11.47 8.11
CA PHE A 132 1.10 12.38 8.99
C PHE A 132 0.24 13.60 9.36
N ASN A 133 0.17 13.88 10.67
CA ASN A 133 -0.62 14.97 11.24
C ASN A 133 0.25 16.22 11.52
N THR A 134 1.56 16.04 11.66
CA THR A 134 2.56 17.12 11.73
C THR A 134 3.62 16.93 10.64
N ASP A 135 4.40 17.98 10.33
CA ASP A 135 5.33 17.97 9.19
C ASP A 135 6.49 16.96 9.39
N PRO A 136 6.48 15.82 8.66
CA PRO A 136 7.54 14.82 8.74
C PRO A 136 8.74 15.16 7.86
N GLY A 137 8.73 16.32 7.20
CA GLY A 137 9.68 16.71 6.17
C GLY A 137 9.30 16.13 4.80
N GLY A 138 10.29 15.85 3.95
CA GLY A 138 10.03 15.48 2.57
C GLY A 138 11.25 15.20 1.71
N VAL A 139 11.05 15.34 0.40
CA VAL A 139 12.09 15.15 -0.61
C VAL A 139 12.21 16.35 -1.52
N VAL A 140 13.39 16.55 -2.08
CA VAL A 140 13.63 17.47 -3.19
C VAL A 140 14.04 16.65 -4.39
N VAL A 141 13.32 16.79 -5.51
CA VAL A 141 13.58 16.07 -6.76
C VAL A 141 13.76 17.10 -7.86
N ASP A 142 14.95 17.14 -8.46
CA ASP A 142 15.33 18.11 -9.49
C ASP A 142 15.02 19.57 -9.10
N GLY A 143 15.31 19.93 -7.85
CA GLY A 143 15.06 21.27 -7.32
C GLY A 143 13.62 21.55 -6.88
N VAL A 144 12.67 20.63 -7.11
CA VAL A 144 11.28 20.78 -6.64
C VAL A 144 11.10 20.09 -5.30
N ALA A 145 10.61 20.83 -4.30
CA ALA A 145 10.31 20.30 -2.98
C ALA A 145 8.93 19.64 -2.93
N TYR A 146 8.86 18.46 -2.31
CA TYR A 146 7.66 17.67 -2.05
C TYR A 146 7.60 17.25 -0.58
N ARG A 147 6.54 17.67 0.12
CA ARG A 147 6.32 17.30 1.52
C ARG A 147 5.66 15.93 1.61
N LEU A 148 6.13 15.08 2.51
CA LEU A 148 5.56 13.76 2.77
C LEU A 148 4.19 13.92 3.45
N ARG A 149 3.18 13.25 2.91
CA ARG A 149 1.80 13.28 3.41
C ARG A 149 1.40 11.98 4.07
N GLN A 150 1.73 10.86 3.43
CA GLN A 150 1.33 9.55 3.90
C GLN A 150 2.25 8.41 3.44
N MET A 151 2.20 7.30 4.16
CA MET A 151 2.83 6.03 3.81
C MET A 151 1.78 4.92 3.75
N HIS A 152 1.86 4.03 2.77
CA HIS A 152 1.00 2.84 2.71
C HIS A 152 1.75 1.66 2.10
N TRP A 153 1.23 0.46 2.31
CA TRP A 153 1.90 -0.78 1.93
C TRP A 153 1.02 -1.64 1.02
N HIS A 154 1.65 -2.21 -0.01
CA HIS A 154 1.06 -3.20 -0.91
C HIS A 154 1.72 -4.57 -0.70
N ALA A 155 0.90 -5.62 -0.67
CA ALA A 155 1.33 -7.01 -0.59
C ALA A 155 0.60 -7.85 -1.65
N PRO A 156 1.31 -8.47 -2.62
CA PRO A 156 2.76 -8.38 -2.88
C PRO A 156 3.19 -6.98 -3.37
N SER A 157 4.47 -6.79 -3.71
CA SER A 157 4.90 -5.58 -4.40
C SER A 157 4.14 -5.38 -5.70
N GLU A 158 3.93 -4.13 -6.09
CA GLU A 158 3.30 -3.74 -7.34
C GLU A 158 4.34 -3.68 -8.46
N HIS A 159 5.47 -3.00 -8.21
CA HIS A 159 6.62 -3.00 -9.10
C HIS A 159 7.35 -4.35 -9.11
N THR A 160 8.03 -4.60 -10.23
CA THR A 160 9.01 -5.68 -10.36
C THR A 160 10.38 -5.12 -10.74
N ILE A 161 11.45 -5.81 -10.35
CA ILE A 161 12.82 -5.49 -10.81
C ILE A 161 13.36 -6.73 -11.52
N ASN A 162 13.79 -6.59 -12.77
CA ASN A 162 14.24 -7.67 -13.65
C ASN A 162 13.23 -8.83 -13.68
N GLY A 163 11.94 -8.50 -13.82
CA GLY A 163 10.84 -9.47 -13.82
C GLY A 163 10.49 -10.06 -12.44
N ARG A 164 11.24 -9.77 -11.38
CA ARG A 164 11.00 -10.31 -10.05
C ARG A 164 10.01 -9.45 -9.25
N ARG A 165 8.94 -10.08 -8.76
CA ARG A 165 8.02 -9.51 -7.76
C ARG A 165 8.53 -9.77 -6.34
N TYR A 166 8.28 -8.83 -5.45
CA TYR A 166 8.74 -8.81 -4.07
C TYR A 166 7.57 -9.01 -3.09
N ALA A 167 7.90 -9.28 -1.83
CA ALA A 167 6.90 -9.69 -0.83
C ALA A 167 6.01 -8.53 -0.38
N LEU A 168 6.57 -7.32 -0.34
CA LEU A 168 5.90 -6.11 0.12
C LEU A 168 6.52 -4.91 -0.61
N GLU A 169 5.72 -3.86 -0.77
CA GLU A 169 6.16 -2.55 -1.25
C GLU A 169 5.57 -1.45 -0.39
N LEU A 170 6.40 -0.52 0.06
CA LEU A 170 6.00 0.71 0.71
C LEU A 170 5.93 1.81 -0.33
N HIS A 171 4.84 2.57 -0.35
CA HIS A 171 4.73 3.83 -1.06
C HIS A 171 4.70 4.99 -0.05
N MET A 172 5.64 5.92 -0.19
CA MET A 172 5.63 7.19 0.54
C MET A 172 5.17 8.29 -0.40
N LEU A 173 3.95 8.78 -0.21
CA LEU A 173 3.34 9.80 -1.05
C LEU A 173 3.73 11.20 -0.59
N HIS A 174 4.31 11.97 -1.50
CA HIS A 174 4.67 13.37 -1.31
C HIS A 174 3.89 14.26 -2.27
N GLN A 175 3.66 15.49 -1.86
CA GLN A 175 2.95 16.50 -2.64
C GLN A 175 3.76 17.80 -2.61
N SER A 176 3.86 18.48 -3.74
CA SER A 176 4.58 19.76 -3.79
C SER A 176 3.78 20.86 -3.09
N ASP A 177 4.46 21.67 -2.30
CA ASP A 177 3.84 22.85 -1.69
C ASP A 177 3.65 23.98 -2.69
N ALA A 178 4.51 24.05 -3.73
CA ALA A 178 4.43 25.06 -4.78
C ALA A 178 3.33 24.75 -5.81
N ASN A 179 2.99 23.48 -5.99
CA ASN A 179 1.91 23.04 -6.87
C ASN A 179 1.26 21.78 -6.30
N ASN A 180 0.07 21.94 -5.71
CA ASN A 180 -0.68 20.86 -5.08
C ASN A 180 -1.09 19.72 -6.03
N ASN A 181 -1.00 19.91 -7.35
CA ASN A 181 -1.27 18.88 -8.34
C ASN A 181 0.00 18.10 -8.75
N LYS A 182 1.16 18.42 -8.19
CA LYS A 182 2.40 17.67 -8.40
C LYS A 182 2.70 16.72 -7.25
N TYR A 183 2.94 15.47 -7.60
CA TYR A 183 3.20 14.40 -6.65
C TYR A 183 4.52 13.70 -6.93
N ALA A 184 5.14 13.19 -5.87
CA ALA A 184 6.26 12.28 -5.95
C ALA A 184 6.04 11.09 -5.01
N VAL A 185 6.36 9.89 -5.47
CA VAL A 185 6.28 8.67 -4.65
C VAL A 185 7.67 8.08 -4.50
N VAL A 186 8.12 7.96 -3.26
CA VAL A 186 9.29 7.14 -2.94
C VAL A 186 8.80 5.74 -2.62
N SER A 187 9.24 4.75 -3.39
CA SER A 187 8.89 3.34 -3.20
C SER A 187 10.06 2.54 -2.63
N GLN A 188 9.76 1.64 -1.70
CA GLN A 188 10.72 0.71 -1.10
C GLN A 188 10.19 -0.72 -1.18
N LEU A 189 10.95 -1.59 -1.85
CA LEU A 189 10.65 -3.02 -1.97
C LEU A 189 11.26 -3.81 -0.81
N TYR A 190 10.58 -4.89 -0.41
CA TYR A 190 11.03 -5.77 0.67
C TYR A 190 11.07 -7.25 0.30
N ARG A 191 12.06 -7.96 0.86
CA ARG A 191 12.11 -9.44 0.89
C ARG A 191 11.85 -9.93 2.31
N VAL A 192 11.18 -11.07 2.42
CA VAL A 192 10.99 -11.76 3.70
C VAL A 192 12.35 -12.28 4.21
N SER A 193 12.63 -12.08 5.49
CA SER A 193 13.84 -12.57 6.16
C SER A 193 13.58 -12.89 7.63
N ARG A 194 13.98 -14.10 8.05
CA ARG A 194 13.82 -14.56 9.44
C ARG A 194 14.75 -13.85 10.44
N HIS A 195 15.75 -13.12 9.96
CA HIS A 195 16.81 -12.54 10.80
C HIS A 195 16.66 -11.03 11.00
N HIS A 196 15.87 -10.34 10.17
CA HIS A 196 15.77 -8.88 10.18
C HIS A 196 14.39 -8.43 10.67
N ARG A 197 14.22 -8.32 12.00
CA ARG A 197 12.95 -7.88 12.59
C ARG A 197 12.56 -6.49 12.13
N ASP A 198 11.40 -6.36 11.48
CA ASP A 198 10.85 -5.05 11.10
C ASP A 198 10.33 -4.31 12.34
N ARG A 199 11.09 -3.34 12.85
CA ARG A 199 10.65 -2.53 14.00
C ARG A 199 9.48 -1.62 13.67
N THR A 200 9.35 -1.14 12.43
CA THR A 200 8.28 -0.23 12.02
C THR A 200 6.97 -0.99 11.93
N ILE A 201 6.90 -2.04 11.11
CA ILE A 201 5.67 -2.83 10.93
C ILE A 201 5.22 -3.45 12.26
N ARG A 202 6.15 -4.01 13.04
CA ARG A 202 5.84 -4.58 14.36
C ARG A 202 5.25 -3.55 15.33
N ARG A 203 5.72 -2.30 15.29
CA ARG A 203 5.15 -1.21 16.12
C ARG A 203 3.75 -0.83 15.66
N LEU A 204 3.51 -0.83 14.35
CA LEU A 204 2.21 -0.53 13.76
C LEU A 204 1.19 -1.65 13.96
N GLU A 205 1.62 -2.90 14.13
CA GLU A 205 0.76 -4.09 14.23
C GLU A 205 -0.41 -3.93 15.24
N ARG A 206 -0.15 -3.32 16.41
CA ARG A 206 -1.20 -3.10 17.42
C ARG A 206 -2.32 -2.18 16.91
N TYR A 207 -1.99 -1.17 16.13
CA TYR A 207 -2.92 -0.22 15.54
C TYR A 207 -3.63 -0.83 14.33
N VAL A 208 -2.90 -1.57 13.49
CA VAL A 208 -3.46 -2.32 12.36
C VAL A 208 -4.59 -3.22 12.83
N ARG A 209 -4.38 -3.99 13.90
CA ARG A 209 -5.41 -4.88 14.47
C ARG A 209 -6.68 -4.14 14.93
N ARG A 210 -6.57 -2.88 15.37
CA ARG A 210 -7.71 -2.06 15.79
C ARG A 210 -8.49 -1.48 14.61
N VAL A 211 -7.81 -1.01 13.57
CA VAL A 211 -8.48 -0.45 12.39
C VAL A 211 -9.01 -1.50 11.41
N ALA A 212 -8.43 -2.71 11.43
CA ALA A 212 -8.64 -3.75 10.43
C ALA A 212 -10.11 -4.10 10.17
N ARG A 213 -10.95 -4.03 11.20
CA ARG A 213 -12.35 -4.51 11.13
C ARG A 213 -13.31 -3.55 10.46
N ARG A 214 -12.94 -2.27 10.31
CA ARG A 214 -13.85 -1.24 9.82
C ARG A 214 -13.14 -0.36 8.80
N LYS A 215 -13.71 -0.27 7.60
CA LYS A 215 -13.30 0.68 6.56
C LYS A 215 -13.46 2.11 7.11
N ASP A 216 -12.52 2.97 6.75
CA ASP A 216 -12.38 4.35 7.18
C ASP A 216 -12.19 4.53 8.69
N HIS A 217 -11.85 3.46 9.42
CA HIS A 217 -11.44 3.57 10.81
C HIS A 217 -10.03 4.17 10.88
N GLU A 218 -9.92 5.26 11.64
CA GLU A 218 -8.69 5.97 11.93
C GLU A 218 -8.35 5.84 13.42
N GLU A 219 -7.08 5.53 13.70
CA GLU A 219 -6.53 5.44 15.05
C GLU A 219 -5.28 6.33 15.14
N LEU A 220 -5.24 7.21 16.14
CA LEU A 220 -4.05 7.99 16.43
C LEU A 220 -2.91 7.07 16.89
N ILE A 221 -1.69 7.34 16.43
CA ILE A 221 -0.49 6.65 16.92
C ILE A 221 0.06 7.44 18.11
N ASP A 222 0.13 6.79 19.28
CA ASP A 222 0.54 7.40 20.56
C ASP A 222 1.97 7.98 20.53
N GLU A 223 2.79 7.52 19.59
CA GLU A 223 4.20 7.85 19.50
C GLU A 223 4.52 8.34 18.08
N GLU A 224 5.50 9.24 17.96
CA GLU A 224 5.91 9.72 16.65
C GLU A 224 6.41 8.59 15.73
N VAL A 225 6.06 8.70 14.45
CA VAL A 225 6.50 7.81 13.38
C VAL A 225 7.69 8.43 12.68
N ASP A 226 8.82 7.71 12.65
CA ASP A 226 10.02 8.13 11.93
C ASP A 226 10.02 7.57 10.49
N PRO A 227 9.85 8.41 9.45
CA PRO A 227 9.76 7.98 8.06
C PRO A 227 11.07 7.40 7.51
N ARG A 228 12.19 7.58 8.23
CA ARG A 228 13.50 7.08 7.81
C ARG A 228 13.68 5.59 8.10
N ARG A 229 12.91 5.03 9.03
CA ARG A 229 13.06 3.63 9.48
C ARG A 229 12.64 2.56 8.46
N PRO A 230 11.55 2.74 7.68
CA PRO A 230 11.14 1.72 6.73
C PRO A 230 11.89 1.79 5.38
N VAL A 231 12.65 2.85 5.09
CA VAL A 231 13.36 3.01 3.82
C VAL A 231 14.86 2.75 3.91
N SER A 232 15.49 2.44 2.78
CA SER A 232 16.93 2.24 2.69
C SER A 232 17.65 3.59 2.71
N ARG A 233 18.92 3.56 3.14
CA ARG A 233 19.83 4.72 3.07
C ARG A 233 20.44 4.91 1.68
N SER A 234 20.16 4.00 0.73
CA SER A 234 20.64 4.09 -0.63
C SER A 234 20.20 5.39 -1.29
N LEU A 235 21.06 5.95 -2.14
CA LEU A 235 20.71 7.08 -3.00
C LEU A 235 20.38 6.65 -4.44
N ALA A 236 20.46 5.34 -4.74
CA ALA A 236 20.14 4.79 -6.05
C ALA A 236 18.65 4.47 -6.19
N TYR A 237 18.02 5.08 -7.20
CA TYR A 237 16.61 4.94 -7.54
C TYR A 237 16.44 4.64 -9.02
N TYR A 238 15.45 3.82 -9.36
CA TYR A 238 14.79 3.94 -10.65
C TYR A 238 13.86 5.14 -10.58
N LYS A 239 13.97 6.03 -11.56
CA LYS A 239 13.16 7.23 -11.64
C LYS A 239 12.38 7.24 -12.95
N TYR A 240 11.07 7.47 -12.86
CA TYR A 240 10.20 7.58 -14.03
C TYR A 240 8.97 8.43 -13.72
N MET A 241 8.29 8.91 -14.78
CA MET A 241 6.99 9.57 -14.66
C MET A 241 5.89 8.52 -14.87
N GLY A 242 4.96 8.43 -13.93
CA GLY A 242 3.90 7.43 -13.92
C GLY A 242 2.59 7.96 -13.37
N SER A 243 1.80 7.08 -12.75
CA SER A 243 0.49 7.39 -12.17
C SER A 243 0.37 6.96 -10.70
N PHE A 244 -0.75 7.28 -10.06
CA PHE A 244 -1.19 6.49 -8.90
C PHE A 244 -1.58 5.08 -9.33
N THR A 245 -1.35 4.10 -8.44
CA THR A 245 -1.64 2.68 -8.69
C THR A 245 -3.05 2.27 -8.25
N THR A 246 -3.86 3.23 -7.84
CA THR A 246 -5.28 3.07 -7.49
C THR A 246 -6.11 4.13 -8.21
N PRO A 247 -7.41 3.89 -8.43
CA PRO A 247 -8.29 4.90 -9.01
C PRO A 247 -8.23 6.24 -8.25
N PRO A 248 -8.27 7.39 -8.95
CA PRO A 248 -8.54 7.57 -10.39
C PRO A 248 -7.32 7.39 -11.32
N CYS A 249 -6.21 6.81 -10.84
CA CYS A 249 -5.00 6.53 -11.62
C CYS A 249 -4.40 7.78 -12.30
N THR A 250 -4.46 8.92 -11.61
CA THR A 250 -3.93 10.20 -12.09
C THR A 250 -2.45 10.08 -12.47
N GLU A 251 -2.11 10.50 -13.69
CA GLU A 251 -0.75 10.51 -14.23
C GLU A 251 0.04 11.76 -13.81
N GLY A 252 1.32 11.82 -14.16
CA GLY A 252 2.21 12.93 -13.81
C GLY A 252 2.87 12.77 -12.43
N VAL A 253 2.87 11.56 -11.89
CA VAL A 253 3.52 11.23 -10.61
C VAL A 253 5.00 10.92 -10.84
N THR A 254 5.89 11.63 -10.14
CA THR A 254 7.32 11.30 -10.16
C THR A 254 7.57 10.09 -9.26
N TRP A 255 7.92 8.94 -9.83
CA TRP A 255 8.27 7.74 -9.07
C TRP A 255 9.78 7.66 -8.81
N LEU A 256 10.13 7.30 -7.59
CA LEU A 256 11.50 7.00 -7.13
C LEU A 256 11.48 5.64 -6.44
N VAL A 257 11.73 4.57 -7.19
CA VAL A 257 11.75 3.20 -6.65
C VAL A 257 13.17 2.86 -6.21
N ALA A 258 13.37 2.60 -4.91
CA ALA A 258 14.69 2.30 -4.36
C ALA A 258 15.27 1.04 -5.02
N HIS A 259 16.48 1.16 -5.58
CA HIS A 259 17.19 0.02 -6.16
C HIS A 259 17.53 -1.03 -5.08
N GLN A 260 17.91 -0.55 -3.89
CA GLN A 260 18.20 -1.44 -2.76
C GLN A 260 16.92 -2.01 -2.16
N VAL A 261 16.79 -3.33 -2.19
CA VAL A 261 15.71 -4.08 -1.54
C VAL A 261 16.07 -4.36 -0.08
N ILE A 262 15.13 -4.15 0.85
CA ILE A 262 15.36 -4.38 2.29
C ILE A 262 14.84 -5.74 2.71
N ASN A 263 15.60 -6.43 3.56
CA ASN A 263 15.15 -7.65 4.22
C ASN A 263 14.32 -7.30 5.47
N LYS A 264 13.11 -7.85 5.59
CA LYS A 264 12.20 -7.67 6.73
C LYS A 264 11.56 -8.99 7.14
N SER A 265 11.33 -9.17 8.44
CA SER A 265 10.66 -10.35 9.04
C SER A 265 9.17 -10.38 8.82
#